data_AF-A0A317D8V7-F1
#
_entry.id   AF-A0A317D8V7-F1
#
_cell.length_a   1.000
_cell.length_b   1.000
_cell.length_c   1.000
_cell.angle_alpha   90.00
_cell.angle_beta   90.00
_cell.angle_gamma   90.00
#
_symmetry.space_group_name_H-M   'P 1'
#
loop_
_entity.id
_entity.type
_entity.pdbx_description
1 polymer ?
#
loop_
_entity_poly.entity_id
_entity_poly.type
_entity_poly.pdbx_seq_one_letter_code
_entity_poly.pdbx_strand_id
1 'polypeptide(L)'
;MRPRLFLLSAAVPCAAFHVAGVLTARPVWRYAEVLSIGLLLACAVVNRSPSSPWALGAALAVLFIDAVRTMPAAGDSDGYGWKVLVPGSGRETPSAFESGLALCWPSLVAALVLLVAWRRSGWYRQSVAPAVVAAALISGYAGVRIVSTWRAVAAAPPKVAGAEGADLTMAVGMAVLPPLVLGITALALASVLAGHGRRLASIGATLLALMALPLIDTSIDTIPMPLSVGSANALFAWGGITPTLSMPQPMLALTAVFELTAYLLLVAGLTDSPDPTGASPAEA
;
A
#
# COMPACT_ATOMS: atom_id res chain seq x y z
N MET A 1 7.07 1.48 28.69
CA MET A 1 5.85 0.68 28.42
C MET A 1 4.58 1.54 28.31
N ARG A 2 4.23 2.38 29.31
CA ARG A 2 2.99 3.20 29.28
C ARG A 2 2.82 4.11 28.04
N PRO A 3 3.78 4.95 27.62
CA PRO A 3 3.55 5.89 26.51
C PRO A 3 3.34 5.19 25.16
N ARG A 4 4.00 4.04 24.93
CA ARG A 4 3.80 3.20 23.74
C ARG A 4 2.36 2.71 23.61
N LEU A 5 1.83 2.12 24.67
CA LEU A 5 0.46 1.60 24.71
C LEU A 5 -0.55 2.72 24.47
N PHE A 6 -0.37 3.88 25.11
CA PHE A 6 -1.23 5.03 24.88
C PHE A 6 -1.20 5.50 23.42
N LEU A 7 -0.01 5.68 22.83
CA LEU A 7 0.13 6.14 21.43
C LEU A 7 -0.46 5.14 20.42
N LEU A 8 -0.20 3.84 20.59
CA LEU A 8 -0.81 2.80 19.75
C LEU A 8 -2.32 2.73 19.93
N SER A 9 -2.81 2.80 21.18
CA SER A 9 -4.25 2.79 21.47
C SER A 9 -4.98 4.02 20.91
N ALA A 10 -4.31 5.16 20.80
CA ALA A 10 -4.85 6.37 20.19
C ALA A 10 -4.78 6.34 18.66
N ALA A 11 -3.77 5.69 18.09
CA ALA A 11 -3.63 5.55 16.64
C ALA A 11 -4.73 4.66 16.02
N VAL A 12 -5.18 3.62 16.74
CA VAL A 12 -6.25 2.69 16.32
C VAL A 12 -7.58 3.38 16.01
N PRO A 13 -8.20 4.17 16.92
CA PRO A 13 -9.45 4.86 16.63
C PRO A 13 -9.29 5.90 15.51
N CYS A 14 -8.13 6.56 15.40
CA CYS A 14 -7.84 7.46 14.27
C CYS A 14 -7.86 6.69 12.94
N ALA A 15 -7.25 5.51 12.90
CA ALA A 15 -7.29 4.64 11.73
C ALA A 15 -8.73 4.18 11.40
N ALA A 16 -9.49 3.76 12.42
CA ALA A 16 -10.88 3.35 12.24
C ALA A 16 -11.77 4.48 11.70
N PHE A 17 -11.57 5.71 12.21
CA PHE A 17 -12.24 6.89 11.69
C PHE A 17 -11.86 7.15 10.24
N HIS A 18 -10.57 7.12 9.89
CA HIS A 18 -10.16 7.27 8.49
C HIS A 18 -10.85 6.26 7.57
N VAL A 19 -10.84 4.97 7.94
CA VAL A 19 -11.52 3.90 7.19
C VAL A 19 -13.02 4.18 7.02
N ALA A 20 -13.71 4.60 8.08
CA ALA A 20 -15.11 4.99 8.00
C ALA A 20 -15.33 6.20 7.07
N GLY A 21 -14.39 7.14 7.08
CA GLY A 21 -14.32 8.27 6.17
C GLY A 21 -14.19 7.86 4.70
N VAL A 22 -13.28 6.94 4.40
CA VAL A 22 -13.11 6.36 3.05
C VAL A 22 -14.37 5.63 2.62
N LEU A 23 -14.94 4.79 3.49
CA LEU A 23 -16.16 4.04 3.22
C LEU A 23 -17.34 4.95 2.85
N THR A 24 -17.43 6.12 3.50
CA THR A 24 -18.50 7.10 3.33
C THR A 24 -18.15 8.26 2.38
N ALA A 25 -16.99 8.20 1.71
CA ALA A 25 -16.48 9.23 0.81
C ALA A 25 -16.42 10.65 1.43
N ARG A 26 -16.05 10.76 2.71
CA ARG A 26 -15.94 12.05 3.43
C ARG A 26 -14.49 12.51 3.56
N PRO A 27 -14.03 13.52 2.79
CA PRO A 27 -12.62 13.92 2.73
C PRO A 27 -12.08 14.51 4.05
N VAL A 28 -12.95 15.05 4.91
CA VAL A 28 -12.56 15.60 6.23
C VAL A 28 -11.96 14.52 7.15
N TRP A 29 -12.21 13.25 6.87
CA TRP A 29 -11.70 12.14 7.69
C TRP A 29 -10.28 11.73 7.27
N ARG A 30 -9.71 12.38 6.25
CA ARG A 30 -8.28 12.28 5.89
C ARG A 30 -7.36 12.80 7.01
N TYR A 31 -7.82 13.76 7.83
CA TYR A 31 -7.05 14.21 9.01
C TYR A 31 -6.80 13.08 10.02
N ALA A 32 -7.70 12.08 10.09
CA ALA A 32 -7.55 10.95 10.99
C ALA A 32 -6.43 10.00 10.55
N GLU A 33 -6.16 9.87 9.25
CA GLU A 33 -5.01 9.13 8.70
C GLU A 33 -3.70 9.76 9.15
N VAL A 34 -3.58 11.08 8.93
CA VAL A 34 -2.37 11.82 9.28
C VAL A 34 -2.13 11.81 10.79
N LEU A 35 -3.20 11.95 11.59
CA LEU A 35 -3.08 11.82 13.03
C LEU A 35 -2.66 10.40 13.44
N SER A 36 -3.21 9.36 12.81
CA SER A 36 -2.82 7.97 13.08
C SER A 36 -1.33 7.75 12.77
N ILE A 37 -0.86 8.13 11.58
CA ILE A 37 0.54 8.00 11.18
C ILE A 37 1.45 8.88 12.05
N GLY A 38 1.01 10.08 12.41
CA GLY A 38 1.73 10.97 13.33
C GLY A 38 1.91 10.36 14.72
N LEU A 39 0.87 9.71 15.26
CA LEU A 39 0.95 8.98 16.53
C LEU A 39 1.89 7.77 16.44
N LEU A 40 1.89 7.05 15.31
CA LEU A 40 2.85 5.97 15.04
C LEU A 40 4.29 6.49 14.96
N LEU A 41 4.51 7.62 14.29
CA LEU A 41 5.81 8.28 14.21
C LEU A 41 6.30 8.72 15.60
N ALA A 42 5.44 9.34 16.40
CA ALA A 42 5.73 9.69 17.78
C ALA A 42 6.08 8.43 18.61
N CYS A 43 5.35 7.33 18.40
CA CYS A 43 5.63 6.05 19.05
C CYS A 43 7.03 5.52 18.69
N ALA A 44 7.43 5.61 17.42
CA ALA A 44 8.76 5.21 16.97
C ALA A 44 9.89 6.09 17.54
N VAL A 45 9.65 7.40 17.66
CA VAL A 45 10.62 8.35 18.24
C VAL A 45 10.80 8.12 19.74
N VAL A 46 9.72 7.85 20.47
CA VAL A 46 9.76 7.62 21.93
C VAL A 46 10.35 6.24 22.27
N ASN A 47 10.10 5.23 21.43
CA ASN A 47 10.50 3.84 21.68
C ASN A 47 11.56 3.36 20.67
N ARG A 48 12.62 4.14 20.47
CA ARG A 48 13.71 3.79 19.56
C ARG A 48 14.26 2.40 19.89
N SER A 49 14.13 1.47 18.94
CA SER A 49 14.73 0.15 19.08
C SER A 49 16.26 0.24 18.98
N PRO A 50 17.01 -0.43 19.86
CA PRO A 50 18.48 -0.42 19.82
C PRO A 50 19.05 -1.05 18.55
N SER A 51 18.32 -1.96 17.88
CA SER A 51 18.82 -2.64 16.68
C SER A 51 18.75 -1.77 15.41
N SER A 52 17.83 -0.81 15.36
CA SER A 52 17.72 0.14 14.24
C SER A 52 16.94 1.39 14.65
N PRO A 53 17.59 2.34 15.36
CA PRO A 53 16.91 3.45 16.01
C PRO A 53 16.34 4.50 15.04
N TRP A 54 16.77 4.47 13.78
CA TRP A 54 16.38 5.47 12.77
C TRP A 54 15.41 4.93 11.72
N ALA A 55 15.47 3.63 11.37
CA ALA A 55 14.77 3.11 10.19
C ALA A 55 13.24 3.18 10.31
N LEU A 56 12.70 2.86 11.49
CA LEU A 56 11.25 2.95 11.73
C LEU A 56 10.76 4.40 11.66
N GLY A 57 11.51 5.32 12.26
CA GLY A 57 11.20 6.75 12.21
C GLY A 57 11.28 7.31 10.79
N ALA A 58 12.30 6.94 10.03
CA ALA A 58 12.47 7.36 8.63
C ALA A 58 11.34 6.81 7.74
N ALA A 59 10.99 5.53 7.88
CA ALA A 59 9.87 4.93 7.15
C ALA A 59 8.54 5.65 7.45
N LEU A 60 8.23 5.91 8.72
CA LEU A 60 7.02 6.62 9.12
C LEU A 60 7.03 8.10 8.74
N ALA A 61 8.18 8.75 8.69
CA ALA A 61 8.30 10.13 8.22
C ALA A 61 7.92 10.24 6.74
N VAL A 62 8.36 9.29 5.91
CA VAL A 62 7.96 9.25 4.49
C VAL A 62 6.44 9.09 4.35
N LEU A 63 5.85 8.13 5.08
CA LEU A 63 4.40 7.93 5.10
C LEU A 63 3.65 9.17 5.59
N PHE A 64 4.16 9.84 6.63
CA PHE A 64 3.56 11.04 7.17
C PHE A 64 3.60 12.21 6.19
N ILE A 65 4.75 12.42 5.53
CA ILE A 65 4.90 13.46 4.51
C ILE A 65 3.93 13.23 3.35
N ASP A 66 3.79 11.98 2.89
CA ASP A 66 2.83 11.65 1.83
C ASP A 66 1.38 11.88 2.28
N ALA A 67 1.01 11.41 3.47
CA ALA A 67 -0.34 11.58 4.00
C ALA A 67 -0.70 13.06 4.18
N VAL A 68 0.25 13.91 4.59
CA VAL A 68 0.09 15.38 4.62
C VAL A 68 -0.04 15.96 3.22
N ARG A 69 0.81 15.54 2.28
CA ARG A 69 0.80 16.03 0.89
C ARG A 69 -0.50 15.69 0.16
N THR A 70 -1.09 14.55 0.47
CA THR A 70 -2.32 14.06 -0.14
C THR A 70 -3.58 14.51 0.62
N MET A 71 -3.43 15.36 1.65
CA MET A 71 -4.58 15.99 2.28
C MET A 71 -5.32 16.89 1.29
N PRO A 72 -6.67 16.81 1.23
CA PRO A 72 -7.45 17.79 0.49
C PRO A 72 -7.23 19.18 1.10
N ALA A 73 -6.90 20.16 0.26
CA ALA A 73 -6.82 21.55 0.70
C ALA A 73 -8.19 21.99 1.24
N ALA A 74 -8.20 22.61 2.42
CA ALA A 74 -9.42 23.16 2.99
C ALA A 74 -9.87 24.35 2.12
N GLY A 75 -10.84 24.12 1.23
CA GLY A 75 -11.54 25.20 0.52
C GLY A 75 -11.57 25.07 -1.00
N ASP A 76 -12.27 24.06 -1.51
CA ASP A 76 -13.18 24.32 -2.63
C ASP A 76 -14.59 24.19 -2.06
N SER A 77 -15.14 25.34 -1.67
CA SER A 77 -16.57 25.54 -1.40
C SER A 77 -17.39 25.58 -2.69
N ASP A 78 -16.81 25.20 -3.82
CA ASP A 78 -17.52 25.04 -5.07
C ASP A 78 -18.24 23.69 -5.04
N GLY A 79 -19.57 23.76 -5.08
CA GLY A 79 -20.47 22.65 -4.84
C GLY A 79 -20.20 21.41 -5.69
N TYR A 80 -20.99 20.37 -5.40
CA TYR A 80 -21.15 19.14 -6.18
C TYR A 80 -21.65 19.41 -7.62
N GLY A 81 -20.92 20.21 -8.39
CA GLY A 81 -21.09 20.43 -9.82
C GLY A 81 -20.16 19.47 -10.54
N TRP A 82 -20.72 18.65 -11.41
CA TRP A 82 -19.96 17.86 -12.36
C TRP A 82 -18.96 18.76 -13.08
N LYS A 83 -17.67 18.68 -12.72
CA LYS A 83 -16.59 19.21 -13.55
C LYS A 83 -16.49 18.30 -14.77
N VAL A 84 -17.23 18.63 -15.82
CA VAL A 84 -17.03 18.06 -17.15
C VAL A 84 -15.56 18.31 -17.49
N LEU A 85 -14.79 17.24 -17.65
CA LEU A 85 -13.43 17.28 -18.16
C LEU A 85 -13.49 17.91 -19.56
N VAL A 86 -13.26 19.21 -19.65
CA VAL A 86 -12.86 19.86 -20.90
C VAL A 86 -11.41 19.42 -21.11
N PRO A 87 -11.06 18.76 -22.23
CA PRO A 87 -9.68 18.39 -22.52
C PRO A 87 -8.82 19.66 -22.56
N GLY A 88 -8.08 19.91 -21.47
CA GLY A 88 -7.11 21.00 -21.40
C GLY A 88 -5.93 20.66 -22.30
N SER A 89 -5.60 21.56 -23.22
CA SER A 89 -4.59 21.39 -24.26
C SER A 89 -3.13 21.48 -23.76
N GLY A 90 -2.76 20.75 -22.71
CA GLY A 90 -1.34 20.65 -22.33
C GLY A 90 -1.01 20.31 -20.88
N ARG A 91 -1.85 19.55 -20.15
CA ARG A 91 -1.39 18.98 -18.88
C ARG A 91 -0.63 17.70 -19.20
N GLU A 92 0.67 17.66 -18.90
CA GLU A 92 1.50 16.46 -19.01
C GLU A 92 0.77 15.29 -18.35
N THR A 93 0.25 14.37 -19.16
CA THR A 93 -0.38 13.16 -18.66
C THR A 93 0.71 12.29 -18.06
N PRO A 94 0.66 11.96 -16.76
CA PRO A 94 1.68 11.13 -16.14
C PRO A 94 1.78 9.81 -16.89
N SER A 95 3.01 9.33 -17.05
CA SER A 95 3.26 8.03 -17.66
C SER A 95 2.59 6.92 -16.82
N ALA A 96 2.29 5.79 -17.45
CA ALA A 96 1.65 4.66 -16.76
C ALA A 96 2.46 4.19 -15.53
N PHE A 97 3.80 4.25 -15.62
CA PHE A 97 4.70 4.00 -14.50
C PHE A 97 4.55 5.02 -13.37
N GLU A 98 4.52 6.32 -13.70
CA GLU A 98 4.33 7.38 -12.70
C GLU A 98 2.98 7.27 -11.99
N SER A 99 1.93 6.91 -12.72
CA SER A 99 0.60 6.66 -12.12
C SER A 99 0.65 5.49 -11.13
N GLY A 100 1.24 4.36 -11.52
CA GLY A 100 1.41 3.21 -10.62
C GLY A 100 2.31 3.53 -9.42
N LEU A 101 3.38 4.29 -9.64
CA LEU A 101 4.32 4.69 -8.58
C LEU A 101 3.66 5.66 -7.61
N ALA A 102 2.89 6.64 -8.09
CA ALA A 102 2.18 7.60 -7.26
C ALA A 102 1.24 6.92 -6.25
N LEU A 103 0.70 5.75 -6.58
CA LEU A 103 -0.18 4.97 -5.70
C LEU A 103 0.54 4.24 -4.56
N CYS A 104 1.84 3.93 -4.71
CA CYS A 104 2.52 3.02 -3.78
C CYS A 104 3.92 3.46 -3.34
N TRP A 105 4.44 4.59 -3.83
CA TRP A 105 5.79 5.07 -3.52
C TRP A 105 6.07 5.22 -2.01
N PRO A 106 5.13 5.69 -1.14
CA PRO A 106 5.43 5.89 0.27
C PRO A 106 5.65 4.54 0.97
N SER A 107 4.73 3.60 0.75
CA SER A 107 4.79 2.23 1.26
C SER A 107 6.02 1.48 0.74
N LEU A 108 6.37 1.67 -0.54
CA LEU A 108 7.54 1.06 -1.15
C LEU A 108 8.83 1.56 -0.51
N VAL A 109 8.98 2.88 -0.37
CA VAL A 109 10.15 3.50 0.28
C VAL A 109 10.24 3.06 1.74
N ALA A 110 9.13 3.06 2.47
CA ALA A 110 9.07 2.58 3.85
C ALA A 110 9.53 1.12 3.96
N ALA A 111 9.02 0.23 3.11
CA ALA A 111 9.39 -1.18 3.08
C ALA A 111 10.88 -1.37 2.72
N LEU A 112 11.41 -0.61 1.77
CA LEU A 112 12.83 -0.64 1.38
C LEU A 112 13.74 -0.18 2.52
N VAL A 113 13.42 0.93 3.18
CA VAL A 113 14.19 1.45 4.32
C VAL A 113 14.26 0.41 5.44
N LEU A 114 13.12 -0.18 5.79
CA LEU A 114 13.06 -1.24 6.80
C LEU A 114 13.83 -2.49 6.33
N LEU A 115 13.66 -2.92 5.09
CA LEU A 115 14.36 -4.10 4.57
C LEU A 115 15.89 -3.91 4.61
N VAL A 116 16.40 -2.77 4.17
CA VAL A 116 17.84 -2.46 4.19
C VAL A 116 18.38 -2.44 5.62
N ALA A 117 17.64 -1.85 6.55
CA ALA A 117 18.05 -1.79 7.95
C ALA A 117 18.14 -3.18 8.59
N TRP A 118 17.18 -4.06 8.32
CA TRP A 118 17.09 -5.38 8.95
C TRP A 118 17.87 -6.46 8.21
N ARG A 119 18.14 -6.31 6.91
CA ARG A 119 19.00 -7.23 6.15
C ARG A 119 20.44 -7.25 6.67
N ARG A 120 20.93 -6.13 7.20
CA ARG A 120 22.30 -6.02 7.76
C ARG A 120 22.52 -6.90 9.00
N SER A 121 21.45 -7.33 9.67
CA SER A 121 21.51 -8.11 10.90
C SER A 121 21.54 -9.64 10.69
N GLY A 122 21.62 -10.10 9.43
CA GLY A 122 21.72 -11.52 9.07
C GLY A 122 20.41 -12.12 8.55
N TRP A 123 20.51 -13.07 7.62
CA TRP A 123 19.37 -13.72 6.98
C TRP A 123 19.25 -15.18 7.44
N TYR A 124 18.16 -15.54 8.13
CA TYR A 124 17.84 -16.93 8.45
C TYR A 124 17.04 -17.62 7.34
N ARG A 125 17.53 -18.76 6.85
CA ARG A 125 16.96 -19.48 5.69
C ARG A 125 15.55 -20.05 5.90
N GLN A 126 15.09 -20.23 7.14
CA GLN A 126 13.86 -20.96 7.45
C GLN A 126 12.56 -20.23 7.03
N SER A 127 12.58 -18.91 6.81
CA SER A 127 11.39 -18.12 6.44
C SER A 127 11.23 -17.87 4.94
N VAL A 128 12.08 -18.47 4.10
CA VAL A 128 12.15 -18.17 2.65
C VAL A 128 11.07 -18.90 1.86
N ALA A 129 10.75 -20.15 2.21
CA ALA A 129 9.77 -20.96 1.47
C ALA A 129 8.38 -20.32 1.34
N PRO A 130 7.71 -19.85 2.42
CA PRO A 130 6.39 -19.21 2.28
C PRO A 130 6.45 -17.89 1.52
N ALA A 131 7.54 -17.13 1.65
CA ALA A 131 7.72 -15.87 0.93
C ALA A 131 7.87 -16.11 -0.59
N VAL A 132 8.56 -17.18 -1.00
CA VAL A 132 8.68 -17.56 -2.42
C VAL A 132 7.32 -17.95 -3.00
N VAL A 133 6.52 -18.73 -2.27
CA VAL A 133 5.16 -19.09 -2.70
C VAL A 133 4.28 -17.85 -2.84
N ALA A 134 4.29 -16.97 -1.84
CA ALA A 134 3.52 -15.73 -1.89
C ALA A 134 3.98 -14.81 -3.03
N ALA A 135 5.29 -14.69 -3.28
CA ALA A 135 5.82 -13.90 -4.38
C ALA A 135 5.41 -14.49 -5.74
N ALA A 136 5.41 -15.81 -5.87
CA ALA A 136 4.91 -16.49 -7.05
C ALA A 136 3.41 -16.23 -7.28
N LEU A 137 2.60 -16.19 -6.22
CA LEU A 137 1.17 -15.87 -6.33
C LEU A 137 0.94 -14.42 -6.77
N ILE A 138 1.64 -13.45 -6.18
CA ILE A 138 1.52 -12.03 -6.57
C ILE A 138 1.98 -11.84 -8.01
N SER A 139 3.12 -12.43 -8.39
CA SER A 139 3.67 -12.34 -9.75
C SER A 139 2.77 -13.05 -10.76
N GLY A 140 2.22 -14.21 -10.39
CA GLY A 140 1.26 -14.96 -11.19
C GLY A 140 -0.03 -14.17 -11.42
N TYR A 141 -0.56 -13.53 -10.39
CA TYR A 141 -1.73 -12.64 -10.51
C TYR A 141 -1.44 -11.47 -11.46
N ALA A 142 -0.31 -10.79 -11.29
CA ALA A 142 0.12 -9.72 -12.20
C ALA A 142 0.19 -10.21 -13.66
N GLY A 143 0.78 -11.37 -13.89
CA GLY A 143 0.86 -12.00 -15.21
C GLY A 143 -0.52 -12.32 -15.80
N VAL A 144 -1.43 -12.90 -15.02
CA VAL A 144 -2.81 -13.16 -15.45
C VAL A 144 -3.52 -11.87 -15.85
N ARG A 145 -3.37 -10.79 -15.07
CA ARG A 145 -3.99 -9.50 -15.37
C ARG A 145 -3.44 -8.92 -16.67
N ILE A 146 -2.12 -8.86 -16.85
CA ILE A 146 -1.49 -8.39 -18.09
C ILE A 146 -1.98 -9.18 -19.31
N VAL A 147 -1.99 -10.52 -19.23
CA VAL A 147 -2.45 -11.39 -20.33
C VAL A 147 -3.94 -11.21 -20.59
N SER A 148 -4.76 -11.07 -19.55
CA SER A 148 -6.20 -10.88 -19.70
C SER A 148 -6.52 -9.55 -20.39
N THR A 149 -5.80 -8.48 -20.04
CA THR A 149 -5.93 -7.16 -20.67
C THR A 149 -5.47 -7.23 -22.12
N TRP A 150 -4.33 -7.86 -22.41
CA TRP A 150 -3.85 -8.06 -23.77
C TRP A 150 -4.86 -8.81 -24.64
N ARG A 151 -5.44 -9.91 -24.14
CA ARG A 151 -6.47 -10.67 -24.87
C ARG A 151 -7.73 -9.84 -25.11
N ALA A 152 -8.15 -9.06 -24.13
CA ALA A 152 -9.33 -8.21 -24.26
C ALA A 152 -9.12 -7.08 -25.28
N VAL A 153 -7.90 -6.52 -25.35
CA VAL A 153 -7.50 -5.54 -26.37
C VAL A 153 -7.47 -6.18 -27.76
N ALA A 154 -6.88 -7.38 -27.88
CA ALA A 154 -6.80 -8.11 -29.15
C ALA A 154 -8.18 -8.54 -29.69
N ALA A 155 -9.16 -8.78 -28.82
CA ALA A 155 -10.53 -9.15 -29.18
C ALA A 155 -11.43 -7.94 -29.52
N ALA A 156 -10.98 -6.70 -29.25
CA ALA A 156 -11.75 -5.51 -29.55
C ALA A 156 -11.76 -5.22 -31.08
N PRO A 157 -12.89 -4.79 -31.66
CA PRO A 157 -12.96 -4.49 -33.09
C PRO A 157 -11.98 -3.37 -33.45
N PRO A 158 -11.29 -3.47 -34.61
CA PRO A 158 -10.19 -2.58 -34.95
C PRO A 158 -10.69 -1.15 -35.15
N LYS A 159 -10.46 -0.29 -34.15
CA LYS A 159 -10.36 1.15 -34.38
C LYS A 159 -8.89 1.44 -34.62
N VAL A 160 -8.52 1.50 -35.89
CA VAL A 160 -7.28 2.08 -36.45
C VAL A 160 -6.09 2.16 -35.47
N ALA A 161 -5.34 1.08 -35.24
CA ALA A 161 -3.92 1.15 -34.86
C ALA A 161 -3.32 -0.21 -34.47
N GLY A 162 -2.41 -0.73 -35.30
CA GLY A 162 -1.47 -1.79 -34.89
C GLY A 162 -0.35 -1.29 -33.96
N ALA A 163 -0.16 0.03 -33.84
CA ALA A 163 0.81 0.66 -32.94
C ALA A 163 0.25 0.85 -31.51
N GLU A 164 -1.01 1.29 -31.38
CA GLU A 164 -1.64 1.59 -30.09
C GLU A 164 -1.81 0.35 -29.18
N GLY A 165 -1.95 -0.86 -29.74
CA GLY A 165 -2.08 -2.09 -28.95
C GLY A 165 -0.79 -2.55 -28.25
N ALA A 166 0.35 -2.40 -28.93
CA ALA A 166 1.67 -2.68 -28.35
C ALA A 166 2.02 -1.64 -27.28
N ASP A 167 1.72 -0.37 -27.56
CA ASP A 167 1.91 0.75 -26.62
C ASP A 167 1.04 0.60 -25.37
N LEU A 168 -0.20 0.14 -25.51
CA LEU A 168 -1.11 -0.12 -24.40
C LEU A 168 -0.64 -1.29 -23.52
N THR A 169 -0.14 -2.37 -24.14
CA THR A 169 0.40 -3.52 -23.40
C THR A 169 1.65 -3.14 -22.62
N MET A 170 2.53 -2.34 -23.23
CA MET A 170 3.69 -1.76 -22.57
C MET A 170 3.27 -0.85 -21.42
N ALA A 171 2.28 0.02 -21.62
CA ALA A 171 1.75 0.90 -20.58
C ALA A 171 1.19 0.10 -19.38
N VAL A 172 0.41 -0.96 -19.63
CA VAL A 172 -0.11 -1.86 -18.58
C VAL A 172 1.04 -2.52 -17.82
N GLY A 173 2.03 -3.07 -18.53
CA GLY A 173 3.21 -3.66 -17.89
C GLY A 173 3.96 -2.65 -17.00
N MET A 174 4.13 -1.42 -17.49
CA MET A 174 4.80 -0.35 -16.75
C MET A 174 3.99 0.13 -15.52
N ALA A 175 2.67 0.18 -15.60
CA ALA A 175 1.80 0.55 -14.47
C ALA A 175 1.79 -0.49 -13.35
N VAL A 176 1.89 -1.78 -13.71
CA VAL A 176 1.86 -2.91 -12.75
C VAL A 176 3.20 -3.08 -12.03
N LEU A 177 4.29 -2.55 -12.58
CA LEU A 177 5.63 -2.75 -12.04
C LEU A 177 5.83 -2.17 -10.62
N PRO A 178 5.47 -0.91 -10.31
CA PRO A 178 5.60 -0.37 -8.95
C PRO A 178 4.90 -1.19 -7.85
N PRO A 179 3.60 -1.55 -7.97
CA PRO A 179 2.94 -2.34 -6.93
C PRO A 179 3.49 -3.78 -6.86
N LEU A 180 3.97 -4.36 -7.97
CA LEU A 180 4.66 -5.66 -7.94
C LEU A 180 5.96 -5.59 -7.12
N VAL A 181 6.77 -4.54 -7.33
CA VAL A 181 8.01 -4.32 -6.57
C VAL A 181 7.69 -4.10 -5.09
N LEU A 182 6.62 -3.38 -4.76
CA LEU A 182 6.14 -3.25 -3.37
C LEU A 182 5.83 -4.64 -2.78
N GLY A 183 5.04 -5.47 -3.47
CA GLY A 183 4.67 -6.80 -3.00
C GLY A 183 5.87 -7.69 -2.69
N ILE A 184 6.84 -7.74 -3.62
CA ILE A 184 8.07 -8.54 -3.46
C ILE A 184 8.93 -7.99 -2.31
N THR A 185 9.09 -6.67 -2.23
CA THR A 185 9.88 -6.01 -1.18
C THR A 185 9.26 -6.26 0.20
N ALA A 186 7.94 -6.16 0.31
CA ALA A 186 7.21 -6.39 1.54
C ALA A 186 7.29 -7.86 2.00
N LEU A 187 7.25 -8.83 1.07
CA LEU A 187 7.49 -10.25 1.40
C LEU A 187 8.92 -10.52 1.85
N ALA A 188 9.91 -9.91 1.18
CA ALA A 188 11.30 -9.99 1.62
C ALA A 188 11.44 -9.45 3.05
N LEU A 189 10.84 -8.29 3.33
CA LEU A 189 10.80 -7.70 4.67
C LEU A 189 10.11 -8.63 5.68
N ALA A 190 8.95 -9.20 5.34
CA ALA A 190 8.22 -10.15 6.19
C ALA A 190 9.08 -11.36 6.55
N SER A 191 9.83 -11.90 5.59
CA SER A 191 10.72 -13.05 5.80
C SER A 191 11.90 -12.72 6.71
N VAL A 192 12.51 -11.54 6.54
CA VAL A 192 13.61 -11.06 7.38
C VAL A 192 13.10 -10.84 8.81
N LEU A 193 11.96 -10.18 8.98
CA LEU A 193 11.36 -9.93 10.30
C LEU A 193 10.95 -11.23 11.01
N ALA A 194 10.42 -12.21 10.27
CA ALA A 194 10.12 -13.54 10.82
C ALA A 194 11.39 -14.24 11.32
N GLY A 195 12.48 -14.17 10.55
CA GLY A 195 13.78 -14.71 10.94
C GLY A 195 14.38 -14.06 12.20
N HIS A 196 14.01 -12.82 12.49
CA HIS A 196 14.38 -12.10 13.72
C HIS A 196 13.38 -12.29 14.87
N GLY A 197 12.42 -13.22 14.76
CA GLY A 197 11.40 -13.48 15.78
C GLY A 197 10.32 -12.40 15.91
N ARG A 198 10.29 -11.41 15.01
CA ARG A 198 9.35 -10.27 15.03
C ARG A 198 8.02 -10.63 14.35
N ARG A 199 7.26 -11.54 14.95
CA ARG A 199 6.01 -12.10 14.37
C ARG A 199 4.99 -11.02 13.98
N LEU A 200 4.70 -10.07 14.86
CA LEU A 200 3.74 -8.99 14.57
C LEU A 200 4.19 -8.12 13.40
N ALA A 201 5.47 -7.74 13.36
CA ALA A 201 6.01 -6.93 12.28
C ALA A 201 6.05 -7.70 10.95
N SER A 202 6.34 -9.00 11.00
CA SER A 202 6.25 -9.88 9.83
C SER A 202 4.82 -9.97 9.29
N ILE A 203 3.80 -10.10 10.15
CA ILE A 203 2.39 -10.06 9.74
C ILE A 203 2.06 -8.71 9.08
N GLY A 204 2.49 -7.59 9.68
CA GLY A 204 2.29 -6.27 9.09
C GLY A 204 2.93 -6.14 7.70
N ALA A 205 4.15 -6.61 7.51
CA ALA A 205 4.81 -6.65 6.21
C ALA A 205 4.08 -7.57 5.20
N THR A 206 3.53 -8.69 5.64
CA THR A 206 2.70 -9.57 4.79
C THR A 206 1.40 -8.87 4.36
N LEU A 207 0.73 -8.14 5.25
CA LEU A 207 -0.44 -7.33 4.87
C LEU A 207 -0.08 -6.27 3.83
N LEU A 208 1.09 -5.63 3.99
CA LEU A 208 1.60 -4.69 3.00
C LEU A 208 1.90 -5.35 1.64
N ALA A 209 2.32 -6.62 1.64
CA ALA A 209 2.49 -7.37 0.39
C ALA A 209 1.15 -7.68 -0.28
N LEU A 210 0.11 -8.02 0.50
CA LEU A 210 -1.24 -8.28 -0.03
C LEU A 210 -1.86 -7.04 -0.68
N MET A 211 -1.51 -5.85 -0.20
CA MET A 211 -1.90 -4.57 -0.79
C MET A 211 -1.42 -4.38 -2.23
N ALA A 212 -0.39 -5.10 -2.67
CA ALA A 212 0.03 -5.07 -4.06
C ALA A 212 -1.10 -5.48 -5.02
N LEU A 213 -1.99 -6.40 -4.62
CA LEU A 213 -3.08 -6.90 -5.48
C LEU A 213 -4.10 -5.81 -5.85
N PRO A 214 -4.76 -5.12 -4.90
CA PRO A 214 -5.67 -4.03 -5.25
C PRO A 214 -4.94 -2.85 -5.91
N LEU A 215 -3.66 -2.61 -5.60
CA LEU A 215 -2.87 -1.57 -6.25
C LEU A 215 -2.55 -1.89 -7.72
N ILE A 216 -2.34 -3.17 -8.06
CA ILE A 216 -2.20 -3.63 -9.46
C ILE A 216 -3.46 -3.30 -10.25
N ASP A 217 -4.64 -3.65 -9.72
CA ASP A 217 -5.92 -3.36 -10.38
C ASP A 217 -6.14 -1.84 -10.52
N THR A 218 -5.89 -1.09 -9.45
CA THR A 218 -6.01 0.38 -9.47
C THR A 218 -5.06 1.02 -10.48
N SER A 219 -3.82 0.52 -10.59
CA SER A 219 -2.83 1.04 -11.55
C SER A 219 -3.27 0.77 -12.99
N ILE A 220 -3.84 -0.40 -13.26
CA ILE A 220 -4.40 -0.76 -14.57
C ILE A 220 -5.58 0.17 -14.90
N ASP A 221 -6.47 0.45 -13.95
CA ASP A 221 -7.64 1.32 -14.15
C ASP A 221 -7.27 2.78 -14.48
N THR A 222 -6.05 3.24 -14.16
CA THR A 222 -5.59 4.58 -14.56
C THR A 222 -5.27 4.73 -16.04
N ILE A 223 -5.14 3.61 -16.76
CA ILE A 223 -4.81 3.60 -18.18
C ILE A 223 -6.11 3.77 -18.98
N PRO A 224 -6.20 4.76 -19.90
CA PRO A 224 -7.37 4.95 -20.73
C PRO A 224 -7.54 3.76 -21.67
N MET A 225 -8.39 2.80 -21.28
CA MET A 225 -8.75 1.63 -22.06
C MET A 225 -10.13 1.82 -22.72
N PRO A 226 -10.40 1.16 -23.87
CA PRO A 226 -11.74 1.13 -24.43
C PRO A 226 -12.75 0.61 -23.39
N LEU A 227 -13.93 1.22 -23.32
CA LEU A 227 -14.98 0.92 -22.32
C LEU A 227 -15.35 -0.58 -22.20
N SER A 228 -15.07 -1.38 -23.23
CA SER A 228 -15.32 -2.82 -23.30
C SER A 228 -14.20 -3.71 -22.68
N VAL A 229 -13.08 -3.14 -22.25
CA VAL A 229 -11.84 -3.88 -21.90
C VAL A 229 -11.55 -3.88 -20.39
N GLY A 230 -11.99 -2.85 -19.65
CA GLY A 230 -11.50 -2.60 -18.28
C GLY A 230 -12.08 -3.49 -17.16
N SER A 231 -13.33 -3.95 -17.26
CA SER A 231 -14.08 -4.38 -16.06
C SER A 231 -14.33 -5.89 -15.92
N ALA A 232 -14.20 -6.70 -16.97
CA ALA A 232 -14.70 -8.09 -16.94
C ALA A 232 -13.87 -9.05 -16.06
N ASN A 233 -12.58 -8.76 -15.84
CA ASN A 233 -11.63 -9.69 -15.20
C ASN A 233 -10.93 -9.13 -13.95
N ALA A 234 -11.26 -7.90 -13.54
CA ALA A 234 -10.66 -7.25 -12.38
C ALA A 234 -11.39 -7.69 -11.11
N LEU A 235 -10.67 -8.32 -10.19
CA LEU A 235 -11.26 -8.78 -8.92
C LEU A 235 -11.59 -7.61 -8.00
N PHE A 236 -10.95 -6.44 -8.22
CA PHE A 236 -11.08 -5.26 -7.37
C PHE A 236 -11.55 -3.98 -8.12
N ALA A 237 -12.12 -4.13 -9.33
CA ALA A 237 -12.48 -3.08 -10.32
C ALA A 237 -13.54 -2.02 -9.94
N TRP A 238 -13.96 -1.93 -8.69
CA TRP A 238 -15.09 -1.07 -8.30
C TRP A 238 -14.77 0.44 -8.24
N GLY A 239 -13.55 0.84 -8.59
CA GLY A 239 -13.09 2.25 -8.58
C GLY A 239 -13.74 3.15 -9.64
N GLY A 240 -14.38 2.58 -10.68
CA GLY A 240 -15.01 3.35 -11.76
C GLY A 240 -16.35 4.01 -11.41
N ILE A 241 -16.90 3.76 -10.22
CA ILE A 241 -18.18 4.34 -9.78
C ILE A 241 -17.90 5.47 -8.77
N THR A 242 -18.29 6.69 -9.14
CA THR A 242 -18.22 7.86 -8.25
C THR A 242 -19.02 7.57 -6.97
N PRO A 243 -18.39 7.60 -5.80
CA PRO A 243 -19.05 7.19 -4.57
C PRO A 243 -20.07 8.23 -4.11
N THR A 244 -21.16 7.72 -3.53
CA THR A 244 -22.18 8.53 -2.86
C THR A 244 -22.54 7.84 -1.55
N LEU A 245 -23.28 8.49 -0.66
CA LEU A 245 -23.80 7.82 0.55
C LEU A 245 -24.67 6.58 0.22
N SER A 246 -25.18 6.50 -1.01
CA SER A 246 -25.95 5.38 -1.55
C SER A 246 -25.08 4.29 -2.21
N MET A 247 -23.80 4.58 -2.48
CA MET A 247 -22.80 3.69 -3.07
C MET A 247 -21.49 3.80 -2.27
N PRO A 248 -21.38 3.08 -1.14
CA PRO A 248 -20.16 3.07 -0.32
C PRO A 248 -18.95 2.56 -1.12
N GLN A 249 -17.74 2.87 -0.65
CA GLN A 249 -16.47 2.38 -1.25
C GLN A 249 -15.87 1.22 -0.45
N PRO A 250 -16.43 0.00 -0.51
CA PRO A 250 -15.94 -1.11 0.31
C PRO A 250 -14.50 -1.48 -0.02
N MET A 251 -14.10 -1.42 -1.30
CA MET A 251 -12.75 -1.78 -1.71
C MET A 251 -11.70 -0.79 -1.26
N LEU A 252 -11.93 0.51 -1.43
CA LEU A 252 -10.99 1.54 -0.96
C LEU A 252 -10.91 1.54 0.58
N ALA A 253 -12.03 1.30 1.27
CA ALA A 253 -12.03 1.15 2.72
C ALA A 253 -11.23 -0.09 3.17
N LEU A 254 -11.38 -1.24 2.49
CA LEU A 254 -10.60 -2.45 2.78
C LEU A 254 -9.10 -2.22 2.55
N THR A 255 -8.73 -1.56 1.44
CA THR A 255 -7.35 -1.15 1.16
C THR A 255 -6.79 -0.29 2.30
N ALA A 256 -7.54 0.72 2.75
CA ALA A 256 -7.15 1.56 3.88
C ALA A 256 -7.04 0.76 5.21
N VAL A 257 -7.93 -0.21 5.44
CA VAL A 257 -7.85 -1.12 6.61
C VAL A 257 -6.56 -1.92 6.57
N PHE A 258 -6.25 -2.57 5.45
CA PHE A 258 -5.05 -3.39 5.31
C PHE A 258 -3.79 -2.56 5.47
N GLU A 259 -3.75 -1.37 4.87
CA GLU A 259 -2.62 -0.45 4.96
C GLU A 259 -2.37 0.02 6.40
N LEU A 260 -3.38 0.59 7.07
CA LEU A 260 -3.22 1.11 8.42
C LEU A 260 -2.97 -0.01 9.44
N THR A 261 -3.57 -1.19 9.25
CA THR A 261 -3.28 -2.37 10.06
C THR A 261 -1.84 -2.84 9.85
N ALA A 262 -1.34 -2.83 8.61
CA ALA A 262 0.06 -3.16 8.31
C ALA A 262 1.01 -2.24 9.07
N TYR A 263 0.78 -0.92 9.03
CA TYR A 263 1.59 0.07 9.74
C TYR A 263 1.52 -0.11 11.26
N LEU A 264 0.32 -0.29 11.82
CA LEU A 264 0.13 -0.56 13.24
C LEU A 264 0.91 -1.79 13.71
N LEU A 265 0.82 -2.91 12.98
CA LEU A 265 1.50 -4.15 13.31
C LEU A 265 3.02 -4.05 13.15
N LEU A 266 3.49 -3.33 12.13
CA LEU A 266 4.92 -3.02 11.95
C LEU A 266 5.45 -2.22 13.13
N VAL A 267 4.80 -1.10 13.49
CA VAL A 267 5.24 -0.29 14.64
C VAL A 267 5.16 -1.08 15.93
N ALA A 268 4.05 -1.79 16.18
CA ALA A 268 3.88 -2.58 17.39
C ALA A 268 4.96 -3.66 17.52
N GLY A 269 5.24 -4.42 16.47
CA GLY A 269 6.23 -5.51 16.50
C GLY A 269 7.68 -5.04 16.53
N LEU A 270 8.00 -3.87 15.94
CA LEU A 270 9.36 -3.31 15.93
C LEU A 270 9.70 -2.51 17.19
N THR A 271 8.69 -1.99 17.90
CA THR A 271 8.85 -1.29 19.18
C THR A 271 8.71 -2.20 20.39
N ASP A 272 8.44 -3.49 20.19
CA ASP A 272 8.42 -4.46 21.28
C ASP A 272 9.83 -4.74 21.79
N SER A 273 10.03 -4.70 23.11
CA SER A 273 11.26 -5.21 23.70
C SER A 273 11.14 -6.73 23.80
N PRO A 274 12.16 -7.52 23.41
CA PRO A 274 12.17 -8.93 23.74
C PRO A 274 12.16 -9.09 25.26
N ASP A 275 11.22 -9.88 25.77
CA ASP A 275 11.11 -10.19 27.20
C ASP A 275 12.39 -10.94 27.65
N PRO A 276 13.14 -10.46 28.67
CA PRO A 276 14.34 -11.15 29.17
C PRO A 276 14.04 -12.45 29.94
N THR A 277 12.77 -12.82 30.11
CA THR A 277 12.27 -13.80 31.09
C THR A 277 12.24 -15.25 30.61
N GLY A 278 13.02 -15.59 29.58
CA GLY A 278 13.18 -16.95 29.06
C GLY A 278 14.46 -17.68 29.47
N ALA A 279 15.32 -17.07 30.28
CA ALA A 279 16.47 -17.76 30.87
C ALA A 279 16.00 -18.53 32.11
N SER A 280 15.61 -19.79 31.91
CA SER A 280 15.50 -20.75 33.02
C SER A 280 16.83 -20.74 33.79
N PRO A 281 16.83 -20.55 35.13
CA PRO A 281 18.03 -20.85 35.89
C PRO A 281 18.33 -22.34 35.69
N ALA A 282 19.54 -22.65 35.26
CA ALA A 282 20.07 -24.00 35.36
C ALA A 282 20.18 -24.30 36.86
N GLU A 283 19.34 -25.19 37.37
CA GLU A 283 19.56 -25.80 38.68
C GLU A 283 20.82 -26.66 38.62
N ALA A 284 21.69 -26.43 39.60
CA ALA A 284 22.93 -27.15 39.86
C ALA A 284 22.68 -28.38 40.73
#